data_AF-A0A2P4YLE2-F1
#
_entry.id   AF-A0A2P4YLE2-F1
#
_cell.length_a   1.000
_cell.length_b   1.000
_cell.length_c   1.000
_cell.angle_alpha   90.00
_cell.angle_beta   90.00
_cell.angle_gamma   90.00
#
_symmetry.space_group_name_H-M   'P 1'
#
loop_
_entity.id
_entity.type
_entity.pdbx_description
1 polymer ?
#
loop_
_entity_poly.entity_id
_entity_poly.type
_entity_poly.pdbx_seq_one_letter_code
_entity_poly.pdbx_strand_id
1 'polypeptide(L)'
;MPSLFGTWESNDAFGNTALDWSQAVKDQHVQLHLTFEPGNIYRFRLVSKADATDVTSKFHHVIANEGNYELQGEDGIVIHGDTSGIKWTYLFEEEDSLRIRLEGAQRFGRCKGVDVIYFARAKPGQ
;
A
#
# COMPACT_ATOMS: atom_id res chain seq x y z
N MET A 1 -13.35 17.10 -2.55
CA MET A 1 -12.06 16.48 -2.91
C MET A 1 -12.12 15.02 -2.49
N PRO A 2 -11.62 14.08 -3.32
CA PRO A 2 -11.57 12.67 -2.94
C PRO A 2 -10.79 12.49 -1.64
N SER A 3 -11.32 11.66 -0.74
CA SER A 3 -10.76 11.40 0.58
C SER A 3 -9.97 10.10 0.56
N LEU A 4 -8.84 10.03 1.27
CA LEU A 4 -8.12 8.76 1.48
C LEU A 4 -8.86 7.82 2.44
N PHE A 5 -9.79 8.32 3.26
CA PHE A 5 -10.46 7.51 4.27
C PHE A 5 -11.21 6.31 3.68
N GLY A 6 -11.22 5.21 4.43
CA GLY A 6 -11.81 3.93 4.02
C GLY A 6 -10.76 2.93 3.57
N THR A 7 -11.24 1.78 3.07
CA THR A 7 -10.39 0.68 2.63
C THR A 7 -10.19 0.73 1.12
N TRP A 8 -8.96 0.51 0.71
CA TRP A 8 -8.50 0.46 -0.67
C TRP A 8 -7.90 -0.90 -0.95
N GLU A 9 -8.34 -1.53 -2.02
CA GLU A 9 -7.90 -2.87 -2.40
C GLU A 9 -7.05 -2.78 -3.67
N SER A 10 -5.85 -3.34 -3.61
CA SER A 10 -4.98 -3.38 -4.79
C SER A 10 -5.66 -4.18 -5.89
N ASN A 11 -5.64 -3.64 -7.11
CA ASN A 11 -6.10 -4.35 -8.28
C ASN A 11 -4.96 -5.18 -8.90
N ASP A 12 -5.25 -5.92 -9.98
CA ASP A 12 -4.25 -6.75 -10.67
C ASP A 12 -3.21 -5.94 -11.45
N ALA A 13 -3.38 -4.61 -11.54
CA ALA A 13 -2.40 -3.72 -12.16
C ALA A 13 -1.28 -3.41 -11.16
N PHE A 14 -0.35 -4.33 -11.03
CA PHE A 14 0.94 -4.05 -10.39
C PHE A 14 1.90 -3.48 -11.43
N GLY A 15 2.49 -2.32 -11.14
CA GLY A 15 3.58 -1.76 -11.94
C GLY A 15 4.84 -2.64 -11.88
N ASN A 16 5.98 -2.11 -12.30
CA ASN A 16 7.25 -2.75 -11.96
C ASN A 16 7.41 -2.74 -10.44
N THR A 17 7.55 -3.92 -9.86
CA THR A 17 7.62 -4.08 -8.42
C THR A 17 9.02 -4.47 -7.97
N ALA A 18 9.56 -3.77 -6.96
CA ALA A 18 10.90 -3.94 -6.42
C ALA A 18 10.91 -4.48 -4.98
N LEU A 19 9.76 -4.49 -4.30
CA LEU A 19 9.60 -4.98 -2.93
C LEU A 19 9.23 -6.48 -2.90
N ASP A 20 9.77 -7.27 -1.96
CA ASP A 20 9.54 -8.72 -1.92
C ASP A 20 8.06 -9.11 -1.76
N TRP A 21 7.27 -8.34 -1.01
CA TRP A 21 5.81 -8.57 -0.88
C TRP A 21 5.06 -8.24 -2.17
N SER A 22 5.51 -7.22 -2.91
CA SER A 22 4.90 -6.82 -4.18
C SER A 22 5.12 -7.84 -5.30
N GLN A 23 6.10 -8.74 -5.17
CA GLN A 23 6.18 -9.96 -5.99
C GLN A 23 5.08 -10.97 -5.62
N ALA A 24 4.78 -11.19 -4.33
CA ALA A 24 3.68 -12.07 -3.93
C ALA A 24 2.30 -11.55 -4.36
N VAL A 25 2.12 -10.22 -4.40
CA VAL A 25 0.90 -9.61 -4.95
C VAL A 25 0.89 -9.70 -6.49
N LYS A 26 2.04 -9.51 -7.15
CA LYS A 26 2.22 -9.68 -8.61
C LYS A 26 2.02 -11.11 -9.09
N ASP A 27 2.41 -12.09 -8.28
CA ASP A 27 2.14 -13.51 -8.51
C ASP A 27 0.66 -13.87 -8.26
N GLN A 28 -0.19 -12.87 -7.96
CA GLN A 28 -1.64 -12.97 -7.73
C GLN A 28 -2.06 -13.85 -6.55
N HIS A 29 -1.15 -14.14 -5.62
CA HIS A 29 -1.47 -14.99 -4.46
C HIS A 29 -2.20 -14.22 -3.36
N VAL A 30 -1.99 -12.91 -3.29
CA VAL A 30 -2.55 -12.04 -2.26
C VAL A 30 -3.14 -10.77 -2.88
N GLN A 31 -4.00 -10.09 -2.14
CA GLN A 31 -4.53 -8.76 -2.42
C GLN A 31 -4.13 -7.86 -1.26
N LEU A 32 -3.58 -6.69 -1.56
CA LEU A 32 -3.25 -5.70 -0.55
C LEU A 32 -4.48 -4.85 -0.23
N HIS A 33 -4.86 -4.80 1.04
CA HIS A 33 -5.86 -3.90 1.59
C HIS A 33 -5.15 -2.82 2.40
N LEU A 34 -5.39 -1.56 2.04
CA LEU A 34 -4.88 -0.40 2.75
C LEU A 34 -6.07 0.41 3.28
N THR A 35 -6.21 0.49 4.59
CA THR A 35 -7.28 1.26 5.24
C THR A 35 -6.70 2.51 5.87
N PHE A 36 -7.30 3.66 5.56
CA PHE A 36 -7.02 4.92 6.26
C PHE A 36 -8.20 5.28 7.17
N GLU A 37 -7.92 5.47 8.45
CA GLU A 37 -8.90 5.77 9.48
C GLU A 37 -8.78 7.21 9.98
N PRO A 38 -9.86 7.78 10.56
CA PRO A 38 -9.79 9.04 11.29
C PRO A 38 -8.71 8.99 12.37
N GLY A 39 -8.03 10.13 12.59
CA GLY A 39 -6.89 10.19 13.52
C GLY A 39 -5.53 9.87 12.89
N ASN A 40 -5.48 9.83 11.56
CA ASN A 40 -4.29 9.54 10.75
C ASN A 40 -3.67 8.17 11.04
N ILE A 41 -4.52 7.16 11.20
CA ILE A 41 -4.09 5.77 11.37
C ILE A 41 -4.21 5.09 10.01
N TYR A 42 -3.18 4.34 9.61
CA TYR A 42 -3.25 3.45 8.46
C TYR A 42 -3.14 1.99 8.92
N ARG A 43 -3.82 1.10 8.20
CA ARG A 43 -3.70 -0.35 8.35
C ARG A 43 -3.36 -0.98 7.02
N PHE A 44 -2.35 -1.83 7.05
CA PHE A 44 -1.88 -2.61 5.92
C PHE A 44 -2.22 -4.08 6.16
N ARG A 45 -3.00 -4.68 5.26
CA ARG A 45 -3.31 -6.11 5.31
C ARG A 45 -3.06 -6.78 3.96
N LEU A 46 -2.42 -7.94 3.97
CA LEU A 46 -2.32 -8.81 2.80
C LEU A 46 -3.29 -9.97 2.97
N VAL A 47 -4.27 -10.05 2.08
CA VAL A 47 -5.31 -11.08 2.11
C VAL A 47 -5.05 -12.07 0.99
N SER A 48 -4.93 -13.36 1.31
CA SER A 48 -4.80 -14.40 0.30
C SER A 48 -6.04 -14.47 -0.59
N LYS A 49 -5.85 -14.45 -1.91
CA LYS A 49 -6.98 -14.57 -2.86
C LYS A 49 -7.57 -15.99 -2.90
N ALA A 50 -6.80 -17.00 -2.46
CA ALA A 50 -7.23 -18.39 -2.51
C ALA A 50 -8.29 -18.73 -1.45
N ASP A 51 -8.15 -18.16 -0.26
CA ASP A 51 -8.93 -18.52 0.93
C ASP A 51 -9.37 -17.31 1.78
N ALA A 52 -9.12 -16.08 1.30
CA ALA A 52 -9.41 -14.83 2.01
C ALA A 52 -8.73 -14.71 3.40
N THR A 53 -7.64 -15.45 3.62
CA THR A 53 -6.92 -15.44 4.90
C THR A 53 -5.94 -14.26 4.99
N ASP A 54 -5.90 -13.58 6.13
CA ASP A 54 -4.88 -12.58 6.44
C ASP A 54 -3.50 -13.24 6.60
N VAL A 55 -2.58 -12.87 5.72
CA VAL A 55 -1.20 -13.36 5.71
C VAL A 55 -0.17 -12.26 5.98
N THR A 56 -0.62 -11.10 6.48
CA THR A 56 0.20 -9.89 6.72
C THR A 56 1.40 -10.19 7.61
N SER A 57 1.25 -11.06 8.61
CA SER A 57 2.31 -11.45 9.53
C SER A 57 3.54 -12.04 8.84
N LYS A 58 3.38 -12.64 7.64
CA LYS A 58 4.50 -13.16 6.84
C LYS A 58 5.38 -12.05 6.24
N PHE A 59 4.91 -10.80 6.23
CA PHE A 59 5.53 -9.66 5.54
C PHE A 59 5.85 -8.47 6.45
N HIS A 60 5.74 -8.64 7.77
CA HIS A 60 6.05 -7.64 8.81
C HIS A 60 7.47 -7.02 8.74
N HIS A 61 8.39 -7.65 8.01
CA HIS A 61 9.76 -7.18 7.83
C HIS A 61 9.91 -6.05 6.80
N VAL A 62 8.84 -5.72 6.04
CA VAL A 62 8.89 -4.70 4.97
C VAL A 62 8.03 -3.48 5.27
N ILE A 63 6.88 -3.68 5.92
CA ILE A 63 6.01 -2.59 6.37
C ILE A 63 5.29 -2.99 7.65
N ALA A 64 5.07 -2.03 8.55
CA ALA A 64 4.21 -2.24 9.71
C ALA A 64 2.76 -2.47 9.26
N ASN A 65 2.08 -3.39 9.95
CA ASN A 65 0.67 -3.75 9.74
C ASN A 65 -0.29 -2.61 10.11
N GLU A 66 0.11 -1.75 11.04
CA GLU A 66 -0.61 -0.55 11.45
C GLU A 66 0.40 0.51 11.86
N GLY A 67 0.06 1.77 11.64
CA GLY A 67 0.83 2.89 12.16
C GLY A 67 0.10 4.20 11.98
N ASN A 68 0.81 5.29 12.30
CA ASN A 68 0.31 6.62 12.05
C ASN A 68 0.92 7.16 10.76
N TYR A 69 0.15 7.93 10.02
CA TYR A 69 0.63 8.64 8.85
C TYR A 69 0.37 10.13 8.98
N GLU A 70 0.95 10.94 8.11
CA GLU A 70 0.60 12.33 7.90
C GLU A 70 0.61 12.63 6.40
N LEU A 71 -0.28 13.52 5.95
CA LEU A 71 -0.25 14.02 4.59
C LEU A 71 0.71 15.22 4.51
N GLN A 72 1.60 15.21 3.53
CA GLN A 72 2.60 16.25 3.33
C GLN A 72 2.52 16.82 1.92
N GLY A 73 2.33 18.13 1.81
CA GLY A 73 2.22 18.80 0.51
C GLY A 73 0.93 18.41 -0.22
N GLU A 74 1.01 18.30 -1.54
CA GLU A 74 -0.15 18.01 -2.40
C GLU A 74 -0.45 16.50 -2.49
N ASP A 75 0.58 15.66 -2.45
CA ASP A 75 0.48 14.23 -2.78
C ASP A 75 1.32 13.32 -1.86
N GLY A 76 2.02 13.85 -0.86
CA GLY A 76 2.91 13.08 0.00
C GLY A 76 2.19 12.38 1.15
N ILE A 77 2.65 11.17 1.48
CA ILE A 77 2.30 10.46 2.71
C ILE A 77 3.60 10.22 3.49
N VAL A 78 3.63 10.60 4.75
CA VAL A 78 4.71 10.30 5.69
C VAL A 78 4.22 9.24 6.64
N ILE A 79 4.94 8.13 6.75
CA ILE A 79 4.64 7.07 7.71
C ILE A 79 5.50 7.28 8.97
N HIS A 80 4.86 7.47 10.11
CA HIS A 80 5.57 7.68 11.38
C HIS A 80 6.26 6.40 11.85
N GLY A 81 7.54 6.52 12.21
CA GLY A 81 8.36 5.39 12.63
C GLY A 81 8.88 4.51 11.48
N ASP A 82 8.59 4.86 10.23
CA ASP A 82 9.18 4.19 9.08
C ASP A 82 10.68 4.53 8.98
N THR A 83 11.51 3.49 8.99
CA THR A 83 12.97 3.58 8.87
C THR A 83 13.47 3.03 7.52
N SER A 84 12.56 2.56 6.67
CA SER A 84 12.89 2.00 5.35
C SER A 84 13.40 3.05 4.36
N GLY A 85 13.12 4.33 4.62
CA GLY A 85 13.43 5.43 3.70
C GLY A 85 12.53 5.45 2.46
N ILE A 86 11.42 4.71 2.47
CA ILE A 86 10.45 4.69 1.38
C ILE A 86 9.66 6.00 1.41
N LYS A 87 9.66 6.73 0.30
CA LYS A 87 8.79 7.88 0.10
C LYS A 87 7.46 7.40 -0.48
N TRP A 88 6.36 7.74 0.17
CA TRP A 88 5.01 7.45 -0.29
C TRP A 88 4.40 8.68 -0.93
N THR A 89 3.83 8.52 -2.12
CA THR A 89 3.02 9.54 -2.79
C THR A 89 1.73 8.93 -3.31
N TYR A 90 0.63 9.68 -3.32
CA TYR A 90 -0.67 9.22 -3.79
C TYR A 90 -1.25 10.12 -4.88
N LEU A 91 -2.02 9.53 -5.79
CA LEU A 91 -2.78 10.25 -6.79
C LEU A 91 -4.14 9.59 -6.95
N PHE A 92 -5.21 10.38 -6.87
CA PHE A 92 -6.54 9.94 -7.29
C PHE A 92 -6.65 10.08 -8.80
N GLU A 93 -6.85 8.96 -9.50
CA GLU A 93 -7.14 8.99 -10.93
C GLU A 93 -8.64 9.22 -11.16
N GLU A 94 -9.48 8.67 -10.27
CA GLU A 94 -10.93 8.85 -10.18
C GLU A 94 -11.35 8.86 -8.70
N GLU A 95 -12.64 9.05 -8.40
CA GLU A 95 -13.15 9.07 -7.02
C GLU A 95 -12.86 7.77 -6.24
N ASP A 96 -12.93 6.64 -6.94
CA ASP A 96 -12.71 5.29 -6.39
C ASP A 96 -11.45 4.62 -6.95
N SER A 97 -10.56 5.38 -7.60
CA SER A 97 -9.29 4.89 -8.14
C SER A 97 -8.11 5.66 -7.53
N LEU A 98 -7.26 4.93 -6.81
CA LEU A 98 -6.11 5.47 -6.09
C LEU A 98 -4.83 4.81 -6.59
N ARG A 99 -3.83 5.62 -6.90
CA ARG A 99 -2.48 5.16 -7.23
C ARG A 99 -1.53 5.58 -6.12
N ILE A 100 -0.85 4.62 -5.49
CA ILE A 100 0.24 4.89 -4.55
C ILE A 100 1.56 4.53 -5.21
N ARG A 101 2.51 5.45 -5.12
CA ARG A 101 3.88 5.27 -5.59
C ARG A 101 4.82 5.27 -4.38
N LEU A 102 5.67 4.24 -4.32
CA LEU A 102 6.63 4.00 -3.27
C LEU A 102 8.03 4.11 -3.88
N GLU A 103 8.78 5.14 -3.52
CA GLU A 103 10.13 5.38 -4.03
C GLU A 103 11.18 5.07 -2.98
N GLY A 104 12.25 4.38 -3.38
CA GLY A 104 13.42 4.22 -2.51
C GLY A 104 13.43 2.95 -1.65
N ALA A 105 12.54 2.00 -1.94
CA ALA A 105 12.58 0.64 -1.41
C ALA A 105 14.00 0.04 -1.52
N GLN A 106 14.76 0.05 -0.42
CA GLN A 106 16.11 -0.50 -0.39
C GLN A 106 16.03 -2.02 -0.38
N ARG A 107 16.36 -2.63 -1.52
CA ARG A 107 16.77 -4.04 -1.56
C ARG A 107 18.28 -4.10 -1.34
N PHE A 108 18.71 -4.87 -0.33
CA PHE A 108 20.09 -5.20 0.03
C PHE A 108 21.15 -4.84 -1.04
N GLY A 109 21.62 -3.59 -0.99
CA GLY A 109 22.86 -3.16 -1.65
C GLY A 109 22.80 -2.65 -3.09
N ARG A 110 21.69 -2.72 -3.86
CA ARG A 110 21.61 -2.07 -5.20
C ARG A 110 20.18 -2.08 -5.77
N CYS A 111 19.49 -0.94 -5.63
CA CYS A 111 18.59 -0.27 -6.58
C CYS A 111 17.60 0.62 -5.82
N LYS A 112 17.43 1.87 -6.27
CA LYS A 112 16.33 2.76 -5.87
C LYS A 112 15.08 2.31 -6.62
N GLY A 113 14.41 1.27 -6.10
CA GLY A 113 13.17 0.76 -6.67
C GLY A 113 12.07 1.81 -6.59
N VAL A 114 11.20 1.82 -7.60
CA VAL A 114 9.94 2.56 -7.58
C VAL A 114 8.85 1.54 -7.81
N ASP A 115 8.01 1.34 -6.80
CA ASP A 115 6.81 0.52 -6.90
C ASP A 115 5.61 1.44 -7.15
N VAL A 116 4.75 1.03 -8.08
CA VAL A 116 3.47 1.71 -8.31
C VAL A 116 2.36 0.68 -8.13
N ILE A 117 1.43 0.99 -7.23
CA ILE A 117 0.32 0.13 -6.88
C ILE A 117 -0.96 0.90 -7.13
N TYR A 118 -1.86 0.27 -7.85
CA TYR A 118 -3.17 0.82 -8.13
C TYR A 118 -4.19 0.12 -7.25
N PHE A 119 -5.10 0.91 -6.71
CA PHE A 119 -6.13 0.48 -5.78
C PHE A 119 -7.50 0.92 -6.29
N ALA A 120 -8.48 0.07 -6.06
CA ALA A 120 -9.89 0.43 -6.12
C ALA A 120 -10.41 0.61 -4.69
N ARG A 121 -11.37 1.51 -4.49
CA ARG A 121 -12.04 1.60 -3.19
C ARG A 121 -12.80 0.31 -2.91
N ALA A 122 -12.59 -0.27 -1.73
CA ALA A 122 -13.36 -1.42 -1.27
C ALA A 122 -14.83 -1.00 -1.22
N LYS A 123 -15.69 -1.72 -1.94
CA LYS A 123 -17.12 -1.46 -1.83
C LYS A 123 -17.57 -1.91 -0.43
N PRO A 124 -18.29 -1.08 0.34
CA PRO A 124 -18.95 -1.56 1.55
C PRO A 124 -19.84 -2.74 1.13
N GLY A 125 -19.64 -3.88 1.80
CA GLY A 125 -20.07 -5.19 1.33
C GLY A 125 -21.47 -5.24 0.73
N GLN A 126 -21.57 -6.00 -0.36
CA GLN A 126 -22.81 -6.58 -0.83
C GLN A 126 -23.24 -7.72 0.10
#